data_AF-A0AAE9JM34-F1
#
_entry.id   AF-A0AAE9JM34-F1
#
_cell.length_a   1.000
_cell.length_b   1.000
_cell.length_c   1.000
_cell.angle_alpha   90.00
_cell.angle_beta   90.00
_cell.angle_gamma   90.00
#
_symmetry.space_group_name_H-M   'P 1'
#
loop_
_entity.id
_entity.type
_entity.pdbx_description
1 polymer ?
#
loop_
_entity_poly.entity_id
_entity_poly.type
_entity_poly.pdbx_seq_one_letter_code
_entity_poly.pdbx_strand_id
1 'polypeptide(L)'
;MKVAKKVQLRRDSVATKRYCLCYNIQLQTNCGIELVGKKVSLPFAVLVGPKADVEAKLFLERSFADLVRHPLSDIPTHVSCAEMADALEMKFQAIVETPQKNTDGPSVVQPRKFNMQTKQHLVMRMKPNQQGFLALDNFMKLAVAEEFQQKKSAASDGDWKLVPFYDWFFKLAEITNKYLYSMWYDGLIYGFCSKEDAENILRCIPRSVLLVRFSDIEYGKVKISVKSRNGEIRHHWYEHADLNARSLNSELLSNHKFSDVDLIYPDIDLEVALGGRNKPRVRLPRNLAPDEIYFDNQGAAT
;
A
#
# COMPACT_ATOMS: atom_id res chain seq x y z
N MET A 1 -15.34 -56.14 27.64
CA MET A 1 -14.97 -54.72 27.62
C MET A 1 -14.66 -54.30 26.19
N LYS A 2 -15.55 -53.52 25.56
CA LYS A 2 -15.31 -52.98 24.21
C LYS A 2 -14.35 -51.80 24.33
N VAL A 3 -13.19 -51.93 23.69
CA VAL A 3 -12.19 -50.87 23.56
C VAL A 3 -12.85 -49.67 22.87
N ALA A 4 -12.81 -48.52 23.55
CA ALA A 4 -13.37 -47.27 23.05
C ALA A 4 -12.73 -46.92 21.70
N LYS A 5 -13.58 -46.59 20.72
CA LYS A 5 -13.18 -46.11 19.39
C LYS A 5 -12.17 -44.97 19.55
N LYS A 6 -11.02 -45.07 18.87
CA LYS A 6 -10.09 -43.96 18.65
C LYS A 6 -10.90 -42.76 18.16
N VAL A 7 -11.05 -41.75 19.01
CA VAL A 7 -11.52 -40.44 18.59
C VAL A 7 -10.50 -39.94 17.58
N GLN A 8 -10.95 -39.72 16.35
CA GLN A 8 -10.13 -39.09 15.34
C GLN A 8 -9.85 -37.68 15.83
N LEU A 9 -8.64 -37.45 16.34
CA LEU A 9 -8.14 -36.10 16.62
C LEU A 9 -8.29 -35.32 15.32
N ARG A 10 -9.32 -34.46 15.23
CA ARG A 10 -9.32 -33.39 14.23
C ARG A 10 -7.98 -32.70 14.43
N ARG A 11 -7.15 -32.67 13.39
CA ARG A 11 -5.98 -31.79 13.38
C ARG A 11 -6.53 -30.38 13.43
N ASP A 12 -6.71 -29.86 14.64
CA ASP A 12 -6.97 -28.45 14.83
C ASP A 12 -5.83 -27.72 14.14
N SER A 13 -6.19 -26.80 13.26
CA SER A 13 -5.20 -26.04 12.49
C SER A 13 -4.24 -25.37 13.46
N VAL A 14 -2.93 -25.46 13.22
CA VAL A 14 -1.94 -24.76 14.05
C VAL A 14 -2.25 -23.25 14.12
N ALA A 15 -2.91 -22.72 13.09
CA ALA A 15 -3.35 -21.34 12.98
C ALA A 15 -4.51 -20.93 13.91
N THR A 16 -5.28 -21.88 14.46
CA THR A 16 -6.36 -21.55 15.42
C THR A 16 -5.86 -21.48 16.86
N LYS A 17 -4.66 -21.99 17.15
CA LYS A 17 -4.09 -21.89 18.49
C LYS A 17 -3.57 -20.47 18.74
N ARG A 18 -3.85 -19.97 19.93
CA ARG A 18 -3.33 -18.69 20.44
C ARG A 18 -2.33 -19.00 21.55
N TYR A 19 -1.20 -18.30 21.50
CA TYR A 19 -0.11 -18.40 22.45
C TYR A 19 0.12 -17.03 23.07
N CYS A 20 0.60 -16.99 24.31
CA CYS A 20 1.07 -15.77 24.94
C CYS A 20 2.48 -16.00 25.46
N LEU A 21 3.32 -14.98 25.38
CA LEU A 21 4.61 -14.98 26.06
C LEU A 21 4.39 -14.55 27.51
N CYS A 22 4.82 -15.38 28.46
CA CYS A 22 4.82 -15.06 29.86
C CYS A 22 6.22 -14.61 30.26
N TYR A 23 6.33 -13.35 30.68
CA TYR A 23 7.54 -12.74 31.21
C TYR A 23 7.45 -12.78 32.74
N ASN A 24 8.48 -13.31 33.37
CA ASN A 24 8.62 -13.36 34.82
C ASN A 24 9.94 -12.70 35.20
N ILE A 25 9.90 -11.76 36.13
CA ILE A 25 11.07 -11.09 36.69
C ILE A 25 10.99 -11.13 38.20
N GLN A 26 12.10 -11.44 38.84
CA GLN A 26 12.24 -11.50 40.28
C GLN A 26 13.43 -10.62 40.66
N LEU A 27 13.15 -9.57 41.41
CA LEU A 27 14.12 -8.56 41.82
C LEU A 27 14.20 -8.55 43.34
N GLN A 28 15.40 -8.61 43.89
CA GLN A 28 15.61 -8.42 45.31
C GLN A 28 16.19 -7.03 45.53
N THR A 29 15.51 -6.23 46.34
CA THR A 29 15.95 -4.87 46.67
C THR A 29 16.91 -4.89 47.85
N ASN A 30 17.78 -3.89 47.93
CA ASN A 30 18.75 -3.74 49.02
C ASN A 30 18.10 -3.53 50.39
N CYS A 31 16.81 -3.16 50.44
CA CYS A 31 16.02 -3.03 51.66
C CYS A 31 15.31 -4.35 52.06
N GLY A 32 15.62 -5.47 51.40
CA GLY A 32 15.09 -6.79 51.75
C GLY A 32 13.70 -7.09 51.17
N ILE A 33 13.14 -6.21 50.34
CA ILE A 33 11.88 -6.44 49.64
C ILE A 33 12.15 -7.23 48.36
N GLU A 34 11.40 -8.32 48.17
CA GLU A 34 11.38 -9.08 46.94
C GLU A 34 10.22 -8.63 46.05
N LEU A 35 10.52 -8.26 44.81
CA LEU A 35 9.55 -7.85 43.80
C LEU A 35 9.45 -8.94 42.74
N VAL A 36 8.25 -9.53 42.61
CA VAL A 36 7.94 -10.50 41.56
C VAL A 36 7.03 -9.83 40.53
N GLY A 37 7.59 -9.50 39.37
CA GLY A 37 6.85 -8.97 38.24
C GLY A 37 6.44 -10.09 37.28
N LYS A 38 5.15 -10.18 36.96
CA LYS A 38 4.65 -11.07 35.90
C LYS A 38 3.95 -10.23 34.84
N LYS A 39 4.26 -10.48 33.58
CA LYS A 39 3.62 -9.82 32.43
C LYS A 39 3.32 -10.84 31.35
N VAL A 40 2.14 -10.73 30.73
CA VAL A 40 1.74 -11.57 29.60
C VAL A 40 1.69 -10.70 28.34
N SER A 41 2.20 -11.20 27.22
CA SER A 41 2.07 -10.49 25.93
C SER A 41 0.62 -10.47 25.44
N LEU A 42 0.35 -9.65 24.42
CA LEU A 42 -0.82 -9.90 23.59
C LEU A 42 -0.75 -11.32 22.99
N PRO A 43 -1.91 -11.96 22.78
CA PRO A 43 -1.99 -13.26 22.12
C PRO A 43 -1.36 -13.19 20.73
N PHE A 44 -0.65 -14.24 20.34
CA PHE A 44 -0.13 -14.41 18.98
C PHE A 44 -0.47 -15.81 18.45
N ALA A 45 -0.63 -15.91 17.14
CA ALA A 45 -0.83 -17.17 16.45
C ALA A 45 0.42 -17.53 15.65
N VAL A 46 0.76 -18.82 15.57
CA VAL A 46 1.77 -19.32 14.63
C VAL A 46 1.05 -19.71 13.35
N LEU A 47 1.18 -18.87 12.33
CA LEU A 47 0.51 -19.05 11.05
C LEU A 47 1.47 -19.71 10.05
N VAL A 48 1.04 -20.81 9.43
CA VAL A 48 1.76 -21.51 8.37
C VAL A 48 0.94 -21.41 7.10
N GLY A 49 1.52 -20.84 6.05
CA GLY A 49 0.86 -20.66 4.76
C GLY A 49 1.62 -19.66 3.88
N PRO A 50 1.08 -19.35 2.69
CA PRO A 50 1.62 -18.30 1.85
C PRO A 50 1.64 -16.97 2.60
N LYS A 51 2.71 -16.18 2.42
CA LYS A 51 2.93 -14.91 3.14
C LYS A 51 1.71 -13.99 3.08
N ALA A 52 1.13 -13.81 1.89
CA ALA A 52 -0.01 -12.91 1.69
C ALA A 52 -1.27 -13.36 2.45
N ASP A 53 -1.60 -14.66 2.44
CA ASP A 53 -2.73 -15.21 3.21
C ASP A 53 -2.54 -15.03 4.72
N VAL A 54 -1.31 -15.27 5.20
CA VAL A 54 -0.94 -15.12 6.61
C VAL A 54 -1.08 -13.66 7.04
N GLU A 55 -0.57 -12.74 6.22
CA GLU A 55 -0.64 -11.31 6.47
C GLU A 55 -2.08 -10.78 6.44
N ALA A 56 -2.92 -11.30 5.56
CA ALA A 56 -4.32 -10.95 5.43
C ALA A 56 -5.14 -11.38 6.66
N LYS A 57 -4.93 -12.62 7.14
CA LYS A 57 -5.57 -13.11 8.38
C LYS A 57 -5.14 -12.29 9.59
N LEU A 58 -3.85 -11.99 9.69
CA LEU A 58 -3.29 -11.19 10.77
C LEU A 58 -3.82 -9.76 10.75
N PHE A 59 -4.02 -9.18 9.56
CA PHE A 59 -4.66 -7.87 9.41
C PHE A 59 -6.09 -7.88 9.96
N LEU A 60 -6.93 -8.85 9.58
CA LEU A 60 -8.31 -8.94 10.08
C LEU A 60 -8.35 -9.11 11.60
N GLU A 61 -7.50 -9.98 12.14
CA GLU A 61 -7.42 -10.21 13.58
C GLU A 61 -7.02 -8.96 14.35
N ARG A 62 -5.94 -8.30 13.93
CA ARG A 62 -5.45 -7.08 14.61
C ARG A 62 -6.41 -5.91 14.50
N SER A 63 -7.20 -5.85 13.43
CA SER A 63 -8.09 -4.73 13.17
C SER A 63 -9.43 -4.88 13.90
N PHE A 64 -9.92 -6.11 14.09
CA PHE A 64 -11.31 -6.32 14.50
C PHE A 64 -11.50 -7.25 15.71
N ALA A 65 -10.49 -7.99 16.14
CA ALA A 65 -10.58 -8.76 17.38
C ALA A 65 -10.35 -7.85 18.60
N ASP A 66 -11.13 -8.04 19.66
CA ASP A 66 -10.99 -7.30 20.91
C ASP A 66 -9.89 -7.92 21.80
N LEU A 67 -8.66 -7.99 21.27
CA LEU A 67 -7.53 -8.63 21.95
C LEU A 67 -7.11 -7.93 23.25
N VAL A 68 -7.53 -6.68 23.45
CA VAL A 68 -7.19 -5.87 24.62
C VAL A 68 -8.09 -6.22 25.79
N ARG A 69 -9.42 -6.23 25.59
CA ARG A 69 -10.35 -6.55 26.68
C ARG A 69 -10.54 -8.06 26.81
N HIS A 70 -10.44 -8.77 25.68
CA HIS A 70 -10.67 -10.21 25.57
C HIS A 70 -9.53 -10.87 24.75
N PRO A 71 -8.38 -11.20 25.37
CA PRO A 71 -7.20 -11.75 24.68
C PRO A 71 -7.39 -13.08 23.93
N LEU A 72 -8.58 -13.68 23.95
CA LEU A 72 -8.92 -14.89 23.21
C LEU A 72 -10.22 -14.69 22.41
N SER A 73 -10.63 -13.45 22.15
CA SER A 73 -11.82 -13.16 21.35
C SER A 73 -11.64 -13.65 19.92
N ASP A 74 -12.67 -14.30 19.39
CA ASP A 74 -12.76 -14.56 17.97
C ASP A 74 -12.96 -13.26 17.19
N ILE A 75 -12.54 -13.28 15.93
CA ILE A 75 -12.78 -12.19 14.99
C ILE A 75 -14.30 -12.15 14.70
N PRO A 76 -14.95 -10.97 14.72
CA PRO A 76 -16.35 -10.87 14.34
C PRO A 76 -16.58 -11.35 12.91
N THR A 77 -17.75 -11.88 12.60
CA THR A 77 -18.07 -12.33 11.23
C THR A 77 -18.36 -11.15 10.29
N HIS A 78 -18.80 -10.03 10.86
CA HIS A 78 -19.16 -8.82 10.12
C HIS A 78 -18.61 -7.57 10.83
N VAL A 79 -18.32 -6.54 10.06
CA VAL A 79 -17.89 -5.22 10.55
C VAL A 79 -18.59 -4.12 9.78
N SER A 80 -18.66 -2.90 10.33
CA SER A 80 -19.22 -1.78 9.58
C SER A 80 -18.31 -1.37 8.42
N CYS A 81 -18.90 -0.77 7.39
CA CYS A 81 -18.15 -0.19 6.27
C CYS A 81 -17.10 0.84 6.74
N ALA A 82 -17.41 1.63 7.76
CA ALA A 82 -16.52 2.66 8.29
C ALA A 82 -15.28 2.04 8.95
N GLU A 83 -15.48 1.07 9.84
CA GLU A 83 -14.37 0.36 10.52
C GLU A 83 -13.46 -0.33 9.50
N MET A 84 -14.03 -0.98 8.50
CA MET A 84 -13.24 -1.60 7.43
C MET A 84 -12.45 -0.57 6.63
N ALA A 85 -13.07 0.55 6.24
CA ALA A 85 -12.39 1.59 5.46
C ALA A 85 -11.19 2.18 6.22
N ASP A 86 -11.34 2.43 7.51
CA ASP A 86 -10.27 2.95 8.36
C ASP A 86 -9.15 1.92 8.57
N ALA A 87 -9.49 0.64 8.75
CA ALA A 87 -8.52 -0.44 8.81
C ALA A 87 -7.71 -0.58 7.51
N LEU A 88 -8.38 -0.50 6.35
CA LEU A 88 -7.73 -0.54 5.04
C LEU A 88 -6.79 0.65 4.82
N GLU A 89 -7.21 1.86 5.19
CA GLU A 89 -6.36 3.07 5.13
C GLU A 89 -5.08 2.87 5.96
N MET A 90 -5.21 2.47 7.22
CA MET A 90 -4.07 2.20 8.09
C MET A 90 -3.14 1.13 7.52
N LYS A 91 -3.71 0.05 6.97
CA LYS A 91 -2.93 -1.05 6.39
C LYS A 91 -2.21 -0.65 5.11
N PHE A 92 -2.86 0.08 4.21
CA PHE A 92 -2.24 0.55 2.98
C PHE A 92 -1.08 1.49 3.30
N GLN A 93 -1.30 2.43 4.22
CA GLN A 93 -0.28 3.37 4.63
C GLN A 93 0.92 2.66 5.25
N ALA A 94 0.69 1.69 6.15
CA ALA A 94 1.76 0.93 6.77
C ALA A 94 2.62 0.16 5.74
N ILE A 95 2.01 -0.37 4.67
CA ILE A 95 2.77 -1.02 3.59
C ILE A 95 3.53 0.04 2.76
N VAL A 96 2.88 1.14 2.39
CA VAL A 96 3.49 2.21 1.57
C VAL A 96 4.68 2.86 2.28
N GLU A 97 4.64 2.99 3.60
CA GLU A 97 5.71 3.58 4.41
C GLU A 97 6.75 2.57 4.90
N THR A 98 6.62 1.29 4.54
CA THR A 98 7.61 0.29 4.95
C THR A 98 8.97 0.65 4.34
N PRO A 99 10.04 0.81 5.16
CA PRO A 99 11.37 1.12 4.66
C PRO A 99 11.85 0.11 3.62
N GLN A 100 12.36 0.59 2.49
CA GLN A 100 12.85 -0.30 1.43
C GLN A 100 14.29 -0.76 1.71
N LYS A 101 15.10 0.08 2.35
CA LYS A 101 16.49 -0.22 2.72
C LYS A 101 16.68 -0.03 4.22
N ASN A 102 17.57 -0.82 4.82
CA ASN A 102 17.91 -0.71 6.24
C ASN A 102 18.52 0.65 6.63
N THR A 103 19.01 1.42 5.65
CA THR A 103 19.55 2.78 5.83
C THR A 103 18.48 3.86 5.82
N ASP A 104 17.27 3.53 5.36
CA ASP A 104 16.15 4.44 5.37
C ASP A 104 15.67 4.51 6.82
N GLY A 105 16.10 5.56 7.55
CA GLY A 105 15.61 5.82 8.90
C GLY A 105 14.09 5.99 8.90
N PRO A 106 13.44 5.89 10.07
CA PRO A 106 12.01 6.13 10.18
C PRO A 106 11.71 7.56 9.69
N SER A 107 11.10 7.67 8.51
CA SER A 107 10.68 8.95 7.97
C SER A 107 9.35 9.28 8.62
N VAL A 108 9.33 10.28 9.52
CA VAL A 108 8.09 10.80 10.11
C VAL A 108 7.39 11.64 9.07
N VAL A 109 6.66 10.96 8.19
CA VAL A 109 5.90 11.56 7.12
C VAL A 109 4.44 11.61 7.55
N GLN A 110 3.77 12.75 7.33
CA GLN A 110 2.33 12.82 7.59
C GLN A 110 1.62 11.85 6.64
N PRO A 111 0.86 10.87 7.15
CA PRO A 111 0.26 9.85 6.30
C PRO A 111 -0.79 10.45 5.38
N ARG A 112 -0.77 10.05 4.10
CA ARG A 112 -1.76 10.46 3.11
C ARG A 112 -3.06 9.68 3.35
N LYS A 113 -4.04 10.34 3.97
CA LYS A 113 -5.36 9.76 4.21
C LYS A 113 -6.11 9.52 2.89
N PHE A 114 -6.90 8.45 2.85
CA PHE A 114 -7.88 8.23 1.79
C PHE A 114 -8.99 9.26 1.90
N ASN A 115 -9.42 9.77 0.76
CA ASN A 115 -10.64 10.57 0.70
C ASN A 115 -11.88 9.67 0.79
N MET A 116 -13.06 10.29 0.96
CA MET A 116 -14.32 9.56 1.11
C MET A 116 -14.64 8.68 -0.11
N GLN A 117 -14.33 9.15 -1.32
CA GLN A 117 -14.58 8.40 -2.56
C GLN A 117 -13.76 7.12 -2.61
N THR A 118 -12.47 7.19 -2.24
CA THR A 118 -11.59 6.03 -2.15
C THR A 118 -12.09 5.03 -1.11
N LYS A 119 -12.50 5.51 0.08
CA LYS A 119 -13.06 4.66 1.14
C LYS A 119 -14.32 3.93 0.66
N GLN A 120 -15.23 4.65 0.00
CA GLN A 120 -16.45 4.08 -0.58
C GLN A 120 -16.13 3.06 -1.68
N HIS A 121 -15.23 3.39 -2.61
CA HIS A 121 -14.80 2.49 -3.69
C HIS A 121 -14.32 1.15 -3.14
N LEU A 122 -13.39 1.19 -2.19
CA LEU A 122 -12.81 0.00 -1.55
C LEU A 122 -13.84 -0.86 -0.81
N VAL A 123 -14.72 -0.23 -0.04
CA VAL A 123 -15.78 -0.93 0.71
C VAL A 123 -16.76 -1.60 -0.25
N MET A 124 -17.22 -0.89 -1.29
CA MET A 124 -18.21 -1.40 -2.24
C MET A 124 -17.68 -2.62 -3.01
N ARG A 125 -16.37 -2.70 -3.22
CA ARG A 125 -15.71 -3.88 -3.79
C ARG A 125 -15.94 -5.16 -3.01
N MET A 126 -16.13 -5.06 -1.69
CA MET A 126 -16.37 -6.20 -0.79
C MET A 126 -17.87 -6.51 -0.58
N LYS A 127 -18.75 -5.88 -1.37
CA LYS A 127 -20.21 -6.11 -1.38
C LYS A 127 -20.85 -6.01 0.01
N PRO A 128 -20.91 -4.80 0.59
CA PRO A 128 -21.63 -4.59 1.84
C PRO A 128 -23.11 -4.90 1.67
N ASN A 129 -23.75 -5.30 2.76
CA ASN A 129 -25.20 -5.46 2.79
C ASN A 129 -25.89 -4.09 2.83
N GLN A 130 -27.22 -4.09 2.67
CA GLN A 130 -28.03 -2.86 2.68
C GLN A 130 -27.97 -2.09 4.01
N GLN A 131 -27.53 -2.74 5.10
CA GLN A 131 -27.38 -2.14 6.42
C GLN A 131 -25.99 -1.53 6.64
N GLY A 132 -25.09 -1.57 5.64
CA GLY A 132 -23.74 -1.00 5.75
C GLY A 132 -22.75 -1.88 6.52
N PHE A 133 -22.99 -3.19 6.57
CA PHE A 133 -22.05 -4.17 7.15
C PHE A 133 -21.42 -5.04 6.06
N LEU A 134 -20.16 -5.42 6.30
CA LEU A 134 -19.35 -6.27 5.45
C LEU A 134 -19.09 -7.61 6.13
N ALA A 135 -19.30 -8.71 5.41
CA ALA A 135 -18.82 -10.02 5.84
C ALA A 135 -17.30 -10.07 5.68
N LEU A 136 -16.56 -10.33 6.77
CA LEU A 136 -15.08 -10.36 6.72
C LEU A 136 -14.52 -11.45 5.80
N ASP A 137 -15.28 -12.51 5.59
CA ASP A 137 -14.90 -13.59 4.68
C ASP A 137 -14.78 -13.09 3.21
N ASN A 138 -15.50 -12.02 2.84
CA ASN A 138 -15.38 -11.39 1.52
C ASN A 138 -13.98 -10.80 1.30
N PHE A 139 -13.32 -10.30 2.34
CA PHE A 139 -11.94 -9.81 2.23
C PHE A 139 -10.98 -10.91 1.75
N MET A 140 -11.20 -12.14 2.23
CA MET A 140 -10.36 -13.29 1.92
C MET A 140 -10.76 -14.02 0.64
N LYS A 141 -12.06 -14.10 0.33
CA LYS A 141 -12.60 -15.01 -0.71
C LYS A 141 -13.20 -14.31 -1.91
N LEU A 142 -13.65 -13.07 -1.78
CA LEU A 142 -14.32 -12.40 -2.89
C LEU A 142 -13.29 -12.02 -3.95
N ALA A 143 -13.42 -12.62 -5.13
CA ALA A 143 -12.62 -12.27 -6.29
C ALA A 143 -12.98 -10.85 -6.76
N VAL A 144 -11.95 -10.03 -6.94
CA VAL A 144 -12.08 -8.63 -7.34
C VAL A 144 -11.22 -8.27 -8.55
N ALA A 145 -10.20 -9.06 -8.83
CA ALA A 145 -9.33 -8.88 -9.98
C ALA A 145 -9.02 -10.22 -10.64
N GLU A 146 -8.38 -10.17 -11.79
CA GLU A 146 -7.91 -11.32 -12.54
C GLU A 146 -6.46 -11.12 -12.98
N GLU A 147 -5.74 -12.24 -13.05
CA GLU A 147 -4.36 -12.30 -13.51
C GLU A 147 -4.26 -13.36 -14.61
N PHE A 148 -3.69 -13.01 -15.76
CA PHE A 148 -3.38 -13.97 -16.79
C PHE A 148 -2.04 -14.65 -16.49
N GLN A 149 -2.04 -15.98 -16.38
CA GLN A 149 -0.84 -16.75 -16.08
C GLN A 149 -0.46 -17.61 -17.30
N GLN A 150 0.69 -17.33 -17.90
CA GLN A 150 1.24 -18.16 -18.98
C GLN A 150 1.78 -19.48 -18.43
N LYS A 151 1.39 -20.61 -19.02
CA LYS A 151 2.01 -21.90 -18.70
C LYS A 151 3.39 -21.96 -19.36
N LYS A 152 4.40 -22.34 -18.57
CA LYS A 152 5.81 -22.44 -19.03
C LYS A 152 6.05 -23.40 -20.21
N SER A 153 5.07 -24.21 -20.62
CA SER A 153 5.25 -25.32 -21.56
C SER A 153 4.57 -25.17 -22.93
N ALA A 154 3.86 -24.07 -23.24
CA ALA A 154 3.35 -23.82 -24.59
C ALA A 154 3.15 -22.32 -24.83
N ALA A 155 3.65 -21.81 -25.95
CA ALA A 155 3.74 -20.37 -26.26
C ALA A 155 2.38 -19.63 -26.41
N SER A 156 1.25 -20.31 -26.21
CA SER A 156 -0.08 -19.72 -26.35
C SER A 156 -1.15 -20.27 -25.39
N ASP A 157 -0.80 -21.12 -24.42
CA ASP A 157 -1.77 -21.63 -23.43
C ASP A 157 -1.55 -20.96 -22.08
N GLY A 158 -2.54 -20.19 -21.63
CA GLY A 158 -2.52 -19.51 -20.34
C GLY A 158 -3.92 -19.45 -19.76
N ASP A 159 -4.01 -19.45 -18.43
CA ASP A 159 -5.27 -19.46 -17.72
C ASP A 159 -5.47 -18.13 -16.97
N TRP A 160 -6.72 -17.67 -16.93
CA TRP A 160 -7.13 -16.54 -16.11
C TRP A 160 -7.39 -17.00 -14.69
N LYS A 161 -6.65 -16.43 -13.73
CA LYS A 161 -6.80 -16.69 -12.30
C LYS A 161 -7.57 -15.55 -11.66
N LEU A 162 -8.64 -15.88 -10.94
CA LEU A 162 -9.35 -14.94 -10.08
C LEU A 162 -8.53 -14.61 -8.83
N VAL A 163 -8.47 -13.34 -8.47
CA VAL A 163 -7.68 -12.81 -7.37
C VAL A 163 -8.58 -12.20 -6.29
N PRO A 164 -8.45 -12.63 -5.02
CA PRO A 164 -9.26 -12.11 -3.92
C PRO A 164 -8.89 -10.68 -3.53
N PHE A 165 -9.79 -10.01 -2.80
CA PHE A 165 -9.62 -8.61 -2.40
C PHE A 165 -8.29 -8.32 -1.71
N TYR A 166 -7.93 -9.10 -0.69
CA TYR A 166 -6.72 -8.84 0.09
C TYR A 166 -5.45 -8.84 -0.78
N ASP A 167 -5.36 -9.78 -1.72
CA ASP A 167 -4.17 -9.97 -2.55
C ASP A 167 -4.04 -8.81 -3.55
N TRP A 168 -5.14 -8.47 -4.23
CA TRP A 168 -5.21 -7.28 -5.08
C TRP A 168 -4.82 -6.00 -4.32
N PHE A 169 -5.39 -5.80 -3.13
CA PHE A 169 -5.16 -4.59 -2.34
C PHE A 169 -3.72 -4.48 -1.84
N PHE A 170 -3.17 -5.56 -1.27
CA PHE A 170 -1.79 -5.58 -0.78
C PHE A 170 -0.80 -5.43 -1.92
N LYS A 171 -1.05 -6.06 -3.06
CA LYS A 171 -0.18 -5.93 -4.23
C LYS A 171 -0.06 -4.49 -4.72
N LEU A 172 -1.16 -3.75 -4.74
CA LEU A 172 -1.16 -2.33 -5.10
C LEU A 172 -0.39 -1.48 -4.10
N ALA A 173 -0.53 -1.77 -2.80
CA ALA A 173 0.24 -1.09 -1.76
C ALA A 173 1.75 -1.37 -1.90
N GLU A 174 2.14 -2.61 -2.21
CA GLU A 174 3.54 -2.99 -2.46
C GLU A 174 4.11 -2.31 -3.71
N ILE A 175 3.35 -2.24 -4.81
CA ILE A 175 3.75 -1.50 -6.02
C ILE A 175 3.93 -0.03 -5.71
N THR A 176 3.01 0.53 -4.90
CA THR A 176 3.06 1.92 -4.48
C THR A 176 4.30 2.19 -3.65
N ASN A 177 4.56 1.38 -2.62
CA ASN A 177 5.79 1.45 -1.83
C ASN A 177 7.02 1.39 -2.74
N LYS A 178 7.12 0.36 -3.59
CA LYS A 178 8.36 0.05 -4.29
C LYS A 178 8.69 1.00 -5.44
N TYR A 179 7.68 1.38 -6.23
CA TYR A 179 7.89 2.06 -7.51
C TYR A 179 7.31 3.46 -7.56
N LEU A 180 6.29 3.75 -6.76
CA LEU A 180 5.48 4.96 -6.91
C LEU A 180 5.43 5.83 -5.64
N TYR A 181 6.31 5.58 -4.67
CA TYR A 181 6.25 6.23 -3.36
C TYR A 181 6.30 7.76 -3.45
N SER A 182 7.25 8.31 -4.23
CA SER A 182 7.35 9.77 -4.44
C SER A 182 6.06 10.32 -5.05
N MET A 183 5.60 9.76 -6.18
CA MET A 183 4.37 10.22 -6.83
C MET A 183 3.12 10.08 -5.95
N TRP A 184 3.06 9.03 -5.11
CA TRP A 184 1.97 8.83 -4.16
C TRP A 184 1.97 9.94 -3.10
N TYR A 185 3.14 10.25 -2.57
CA TYR A 185 3.33 11.27 -1.55
C TYR A 185 3.09 12.68 -2.08
N ASP A 186 3.59 12.97 -3.28
CA ASP A 186 3.42 14.23 -4.00
C ASP A 186 1.97 14.45 -4.50
N GLY A 187 1.06 13.51 -4.23
CA GLY A 187 -0.35 13.62 -4.57
C GLY A 187 -0.67 13.42 -6.06
N LEU A 188 0.30 12.97 -6.86
CA LEU A 188 0.18 12.81 -8.32
C LEU A 188 -0.60 11.55 -8.72
N ILE A 189 -0.81 10.64 -7.77
CA ILE A 189 -1.58 9.41 -7.97
C ILE A 189 -2.99 9.60 -7.42
N TYR A 190 -3.99 9.46 -8.29
CA TYR A 190 -5.39 9.43 -7.87
C TYR A 190 -5.68 8.16 -7.05
N GLY A 191 -5.12 7.03 -7.47
CA GLY A 191 -5.21 5.76 -6.75
C GLY A 191 -6.44 4.97 -7.17
N PHE A 192 -7.34 4.66 -6.24
CA PHE A 192 -8.47 3.76 -6.49
C PHE A 192 -9.57 4.47 -7.31
N CYS A 193 -9.78 4.01 -8.54
CA CYS A 193 -10.75 4.60 -9.47
C CYS A 193 -11.10 3.64 -10.60
N SER A 194 -12.40 3.50 -10.86
CA SER A 194 -12.88 2.69 -11.97
C SER A 194 -12.54 3.31 -13.32
N LYS A 195 -12.62 2.49 -14.38
CA LYS A 195 -12.46 3.00 -15.73
C LYS A 195 -13.53 4.05 -16.04
N GLU A 196 -14.77 3.77 -15.67
CA GLU A 196 -15.91 4.65 -15.92
C GLU A 196 -15.78 5.98 -15.17
N ASP A 197 -15.46 5.93 -13.87
CA ASP A 197 -15.25 7.15 -13.07
C ASP A 197 -14.09 7.97 -13.63
N ALA A 198 -12.99 7.31 -14.01
CA ALA A 198 -11.84 7.99 -14.61
C ALA A 198 -12.23 8.71 -15.92
N GLU A 199 -12.98 8.03 -16.80
CA GLU A 199 -13.45 8.65 -18.04
C GLU A 199 -14.38 9.85 -17.75
N ASN A 200 -15.31 9.70 -16.80
CA ASN A 200 -16.22 10.78 -16.41
C ASN A 200 -15.48 11.99 -15.85
N ILE A 201 -14.49 11.77 -14.97
CA ILE A 201 -13.62 12.82 -14.43
C ILE A 201 -12.87 13.53 -15.57
N LEU A 202 -12.24 12.77 -16.47
CA LEU A 202 -11.42 13.33 -17.55
C LEU A 202 -12.26 14.14 -18.56
N ARG A 203 -13.50 13.72 -18.84
CA ARG A 203 -14.42 14.47 -19.72
C ARG A 203 -14.71 15.87 -19.17
N CYS A 204 -14.80 16.03 -17.86
CA CYS A 204 -15.09 17.30 -17.20
C CYS A 204 -13.94 18.31 -17.21
N ILE A 205 -12.70 17.89 -17.47
CA ILE A 205 -11.53 18.78 -17.48
C ILE A 205 -11.31 19.36 -18.88
N PRO A 206 -11.37 20.67 -19.14
CA PRO A 206 -11.29 21.20 -20.51
C PRO A 206 -9.97 20.91 -21.26
N ARG A 207 -8.86 20.77 -20.53
CA ARG A 207 -7.51 20.59 -21.08
C ARG A 207 -7.14 19.12 -21.29
N SER A 208 -6.02 18.86 -21.96
CA SER A 208 -5.45 17.52 -21.99
C SER A 208 -4.88 17.17 -20.61
N VAL A 209 -5.33 16.03 -20.08
CA VAL A 209 -5.07 15.65 -18.69
C VAL A 209 -4.90 14.14 -18.59
N LEU A 210 -4.02 13.69 -17.70
CA LEU A 210 -3.90 12.30 -17.33
C LEU A 210 -4.29 12.06 -15.86
N LEU A 211 -4.70 10.83 -15.58
CA LEU A 211 -5.07 10.33 -14.27
C LEU A 211 -4.34 9.01 -14.03
N VAL A 212 -3.45 9.00 -13.04
CA VAL A 212 -2.76 7.78 -12.57
C VAL A 212 -3.67 7.07 -11.57
N ARG A 213 -4.13 5.87 -11.93
CA ARG A 213 -5.06 5.07 -11.10
C ARG A 213 -4.62 3.62 -11.01
N PHE A 214 -5.06 2.92 -9.99
CA PHE A 214 -4.90 1.48 -9.88
C PHE A 214 -5.93 0.77 -10.76
N SER A 215 -5.53 -0.38 -11.33
CA SER A 215 -6.48 -1.21 -12.07
C SER A 215 -7.46 -1.87 -11.11
N ASP A 216 -8.76 -1.75 -11.40
CA ASP A 216 -9.80 -2.44 -10.63
C ASP A 216 -9.94 -3.90 -11.01
N ILE A 217 -9.71 -4.27 -12.27
CA ILE A 217 -9.98 -5.62 -12.76
C ILE A 217 -8.72 -6.43 -13.01
N GLU A 218 -7.60 -5.81 -13.37
CA GLU A 218 -6.35 -6.54 -13.66
C GLU A 218 -5.40 -6.45 -12.47
N TYR A 219 -4.96 -7.60 -11.97
CA TYR A 219 -4.08 -7.71 -10.82
C TYR A 219 -2.72 -7.05 -11.06
N GLY A 220 -2.25 -6.27 -10.07
CA GLY A 220 -0.89 -5.72 -10.07
C GLY A 220 -0.60 -4.69 -11.17
N LYS A 221 -1.63 -4.13 -11.82
CA LYS A 221 -1.46 -3.13 -12.88
C LYS A 221 -1.82 -1.72 -12.42
N VAL A 222 -1.01 -0.76 -12.84
CA VAL A 222 -1.26 0.67 -12.70
C VAL A 222 -1.70 1.19 -14.06
N LYS A 223 -2.79 1.96 -14.09
CA LYS A 223 -3.40 2.49 -15.30
C LYS A 223 -3.14 3.99 -15.42
N ILE A 224 -2.83 4.44 -16.63
CA ILE A 224 -2.74 5.85 -16.99
C ILE A 224 -3.91 6.13 -17.94
N SER A 225 -4.98 6.73 -17.40
CA SER A 225 -6.08 7.21 -18.22
C SER A 225 -5.74 8.60 -18.74
N VAL A 226 -5.81 8.83 -20.03
CA VAL A 226 -5.37 10.07 -20.68
C VAL A 226 -6.48 10.61 -21.54
N LYS A 227 -6.80 11.90 -21.38
CA LYS A 227 -7.55 12.66 -22.37
C LYS A 227 -6.60 13.55 -23.18
N SER A 228 -6.52 13.33 -24.47
CA SER A 228 -5.74 14.17 -25.38
C SER A 228 -6.46 15.47 -25.75
N ARG A 229 -5.74 16.40 -26.40
CA ARG A 229 -6.29 17.71 -26.81
C ARG A 229 -7.48 17.61 -27.78
N ASN A 230 -7.57 16.52 -28.53
CA ASN A 230 -8.69 16.21 -29.42
C ASN A 230 -9.93 15.66 -28.66
N GLY A 231 -9.85 15.48 -27.34
CA GLY A 231 -10.93 14.93 -26.51
C GLY A 231 -10.99 13.40 -26.46
N GLU A 232 -10.15 12.69 -27.20
CA GLU A 232 -10.08 11.22 -27.16
C GLU A 232 -9.52 10.74 -25.82
N ILE A 233 -10.14 9.69 -25.25
CA ILE A 233 -9.70 9.08 -24.00
C ILE A 233 -9.06 7.72 -24.29
N ARG A 234 -7.82 7.55 -23.84
CA ARG A 234 -7.04 6.31 -23.96
C ARG A 234 -6.59 5.82 -22.60
N HIS A 235 -6.41 4.51 -22.47
CA HIS A 235 -5.94 3.89 -21.23
C HIS A 235 -4.68 3.07 -21.49
N HIS A 236 -3.60 3.43 -20.81
CA HIS A 236 -2.36 2.68 -20.80
C HIS A 236 -2.20 1.94 -19.48
N TRP A 237 -1.33 0.94 -19.46
CA TRP A 237 -1.09 0.14 -18.26
C TRP A 237 0.37 -0.22 -18.13
N TYR A 238 0.79 -0.34 -16.87
CA TYR A 238 2.14 -0.68 -16.47
C TYR A 238 2.07 -1.73 -15.36
N GLU A 239 2.93 -2.73 -15.45
CA GLU A 239 3.13 -3.71 -14.39
C GLU A 239 4.47 -3.50 -13.69
N HIS A 240 4.73 -4.30 -12.65
CA HIS A 240 5.96 -4.18 -11.87
C HIS A 240 7.25 -4.32 -12.70
N ALA A 241 7.23 -5.10 -13.79
CA ALA A 241 8.37 -5.26 -14.68
C ALA A 241 8.68 -3.94 -15.43
N ASP A 242 7.65 -3.28 -15.96
CA ASP A 242 7.80 -1.99 -16.65
C ASP A 242 8.29 -0.90 -15.70
N LEU A 243 7.66 -0.80 -14.53
CA LEU A 243 7.99 0.21 -13.51
C LEU A 243 9.39 0.02 -12.92
N ASN A 244 9.90 -1.21 -12.95
CA ASN A 244 11.27 -1.53 -12.57
C ASN A 244 12.27 -1.19 -13.67
N ALA A 245 11.90 -1.38 -14.94
CA ALA A 245 12.75 -1.06 -16.08
C ALA A 245 12.90 0.46 -16.29
N ARG A 246 11.82 1.22 -16.04
CA ARG A 246 11.81 2.67 -16.14
C ARG A 246 10.83 3.26 -15.12
N SER A 247 11.26 4.26 -14.37
CA SER A 247 10.38 4.97 -13.44
C SER A 247 9.22 5.62 -14.18
N LEU A 248 8.05 5.65 -13.54
CA LEU A 248 6.85 6.24 -14.13
C LEU A 248 7.05 7.72 -14.48
N ASN A 249 7.77 8.50 -13.66
CA ASN A 249 8.09 9.90 -13.96
C ASN A 249 8.80 10.04 -15.32
N SER A 250 9.87 9.28 -15.54
CA SER A 250 10.64 9.33 -16.78
C SER A 250 9.81 8.83 -17.96
N GLU A 251 8.96 7.82 -17.75
CA GLU A 251 8.07 7.29 -18.78
C GLU A 251 7.02 8.31 -19.23
N LEU A 252 6.37 9.01 -18.28
CA LEU A 252 5.37 10.04 -18.58
C LEU A 252 5.98 11.25 -19.31
N LEU A 253 7.25 11.59 -19.05
CA LEU A 253 7.95 12.71 -19.70
C LEU A 253 8.56 12.36 -21.07
N SER A 254 8.95 11.11 -21.30
CA SER A 254 9.73 10.73 -22.49
C SER A 254 8.93 9.98 -23.55
N ASN A 255 7.82 9.34 -23.19
CA ASN A 255 7.05 8.55 -24.14
C ASN A 255 6.10 9.43 -24.96
N HIS A 256 6.19 9.32 -26.29
CA HIS A 256 5.31 10.02 -27.25
C HIS A 256 3.81 9.78 -27.01
N LYS A 257 3.43 8.71 -26.31
CA LYS A 257 2.03 8.46 -25.91
C LYS A 257 1.46 9.59 -25.03
N PHE A 258 2.31 10.32 -24.31
CA PHE A 258 1.92 11.36 -23.38
C PHE A 258 2.36 12.76 -23.81
N SER A 259 2.92 12.93 -25.02
CA SER A 259 3.46 14.22 -25.49
C SER A 259 2.42 15.34 -25.55
N ASP A 260 1.16 14.99 -25.74
CA ASP A 260 0.06 15.94 -25.93
C ASP A 260 -0.70 16.21 -24.62
N VAL A 261 -0.18 15.74 -23.48
CA VAL A 261 -0.80 15.89 -22.16
C VAL A 261 -0.18 17.07 -21.42
N ASP A 262 -1.02 18.01 -21.00
CA ASP A 262 -0.55 19.17 -20.26
C ASP A 262 -0.57 18.94 -18.74
N LEU A 263 -1.58 18.21 -18.25
CA LEU A 263 -1.89 18.15 -16.82
C LEU A 263 -1.87 16.72 -16.26
N ILE A 264 -1.51 16.61 -14.99
CA ILE A 264 -1.91 15.54 -14.08
C ILE A 264 -3.14 16.04 -13.33
N TYR A 265 -4.20 15.23 -13.29
CA TYR A 265 -5.42 15.56 -12.55
C TYR A 265 -5.13 15.93 -11.08
N PRO A 266 -5.80 16.95 -10.50
CA PRO A 266 -6.88 17.74 -11.11
C PRO A 266 -6.43 18.89 -12.01
N ASP A 267 -5.34 19.57 -11.66
CA ASP A 267 -4.85 20.75 -12.39
C ASP A 267 -3.36 21.00 -12.09
N ILE A 268 -2.56 19.95 -12.18
CA ILE A 268 -1.13 19.98 -11.89
C ILE A 268 -0.37 19.93 -13.22
N ASP A 269 0.50 20.89 -13.51
CA ASP A 269 1.32 20.86 -14.72
C ASP A 269 2.26 19.65 -14.74
N LEU A 270 2.19 18.86 -15.81
CA LEU A 270 2.88 17.57 -15.93
C LEU A 270 4.40 17.72 -15.87
N GLU A 271 4.96 18.66 -16.64
CA GLU A 271 6.41 18.87 -16.73
C GLU A 271 6.94 19.44 -15.41
N VAL A 272 6.23 20.39 -14.81
CA VAL A 272 6.62 20.98 -13.52
C VAL A 272 6.62 19.93 -12.41
N ALA A 273 5.55 19.13 -12.30
CA ALA A 273 5.40 18.16 -11.22
C ALA A 273 6.39 17.00 -11.31
N LEU A 274 6.74 16.57 -12.51
CA LEU A 274 7.65 15.43 -12.69
C LEU A 274 9.12 15.83 -12.80
N GLY A 275 9.44 17.13 -12.67
CA GLY A 275 10.80 17.64 -12.83
C GLY A 275 11.31 17.53 -14.27
N GLY A 276 10.38 17.65 -15.23
CA GLY A 276 10.64 17.87 -16.65
C GLY A 276 11.57 19.07 -16.87
N ARG A 277 12.10 19.23 -18.08
CA ARG A 277 13.30 20.07 -18.36
C ARG A 277 13.09 21.56 -18.01
N ASN A 278 13.18 21.90 -16.74
CA ASN A 278 13.73 23.17 -16.33
C ASN A 278 15.16 23.22 -16.88
N LYS A 279 15.46 24.29 -17.63
CA LYS A 279 16.77 24.60 -18.24
C LYS A 279 17.91 24.04 -17.37
N PRO A 280 18.97 23.46 -17.96
CA PRO A 280 20.10 22.97 -17.18
C PRO A 280 20.47 24.07 -16.19
N ARG A 281 20.40 23.77 -14.89
CA ARG A 281 21.12 24.60 -13.91
C ARG A 281 22.54 24.60 -14.44
N VAL A 282 22.92 25.69 -15.10
CA VAL A 282 24.31 25.95 -15.42
C VAL A 282 24.97 25.94 -14.05
N ARG A 283 25.58 24.81 -13.70
CA ARG A 283 26.50 24.75 -12.58
C ARG A 283 27.68 25.56 -13.07
N LEU A 284 27.57 26.88 -12.96
CA LEU A 284 28.72 27.75 -13.02
C LEU A 284 29.69 27.16 -11.99
N PRO A 285 30.90 26.75 -12.39
CA PRO A 285 31.91 26.36 -11.42
C PRO A 285 31.99 27.49 -10.39
N ARG A 286 31.90 27.17 -9.10
CA ARG A 286 32.25 28.14 -8.07
C ARG A 286 33.72 28.46 -8.26
N ASN A 287 34.01 29.53 -8.97
CA ASN A 287 35.27 30.21 -8.81
C ASN A 287 35.24 30.74 -7.38
N LEU A 288 35.92 30.03 -6.48
CA LEU A 288 36.31 30.56 -5.19
C LEU A 288 37.31 31.70 -5.48
N ALA A 289 36.82 32.85 -5.91
CA ALA A 289 37.54 34.08 -5.72
C ALA A 289 37.47 34.35 -4.20
N PRO A 290 38.59 34.44 -3.49
CA PRO A 290 38.57 34.84 -2.09
C PRO A 290 38.01 36.27 -2.03
N ASP A 291 36.91 36.45 -1.28
CA ASP A 291 36.47 37.78 -0.88
C ASP A 291 37.58 38.43 -0.05
N GLU A 292 37.87 39.72 -0.29
CA GLU A 292 38.91 40.51 0.40
C GLU A 292 38.80 40.45 1.95
N ILE A 293 37.61 40.13 2.44
CA ILE A 293 37.27 39.99 3.87
C ILE A 293 38.01 38.82 4.55
N TYR A 294 38.55 37.85 3.80
CA TYR A 294 39.29 36.73 4.39
C TYR A 294 40.67 37.14 4.95
N PHE A 295 41.25 38.24 4.49
CA PHE A 295 42.59 38.68 4.92
C PHE A 295 42.61 39.70 6.07
N ASP A 296 41.49 40.36 6.36
CA ASP A 296 41.43 41.38 7.42
C ASP A 296 41.48 40.80 8.85
N ASN A 297 41.24 39.50 9.02
CA ASN A 297 41.25 38.85 10.34
C ASN A 297 42.60 38.28 10.78
N GLN A 298 43.68 38.51 10.04
CA GLN A 298 45.02 38.03 10.44
C GLN A 298 45.92 39.11 11.09
N GLY A 299 45.42 40.33 11.28
CA GLY A 299 46.17 41.43 11.92
C GLY A 299 45.96 41.60 13.43
N ALA A 300 45.05 40.84 14.06
CA ALA A 300 44.70 41.04 15.48
C ALA A 300 45.45 40.12 16.47
N ALA A 301 46.51 39.45 16.00
CA ALA A 301 47.35 38.58 16.83
C ALA A 301 48.84 38.97 16.69
N THR A 302 49.17 40.16 17.16
CA THR A 302 50.52 40.55 17.63
C THR A 302 50.37 41.46 18.82
#